data_AF-A0A5B6ZUA5-F1
#
_entry.id   AF-A0A5B6ZUA5-F1
#
_cell.length_a   1.000
_cell.length_b   1.000
_cell.length_c   1.000
_cell.angle_alpha   90.00
_cell.angle_beta   90.00
_cell.angle_gamma   90.00
#
_symmetry.space_group_name_H-M   'P 1'
#
loop_
_entity.id
_entity.type
_entity.pdbx_description
1 polymer ?
#
loop_
_entity_poly.entity_id
_entity_poly.type
_entity_poly.pdbx_seq_one_letter_code
_entity_poly.pdbx_strand_id
1 'polypeptide(L)'
;SEIVTIIIEDYVHTPKGLTKMFTAAGLDKYWFPVSKMPKKGEDWPTVTDMVRENHRLLVFTSDSSKEADEGIAYQWKYMVENEPGDGGVVQGSCSKRKESKPLNSKSASLFFQNYFPTFPVQAEACKENSAPLADMVGTCYKEAGNVMPNFLAVNFYMRSDGGGVFDAVDRMNGQTLCGCGTVTACEAGTPFGVCKNIAVYNRTPPTNTAGSSSGSVQLSGSSSTIHFPYLFVLWLFHFLLMLFLL
;
A
#
# COMPACT_ATOMS: atom_id res chain seq x y z
N SER A 1 11.49 16.10 -2.60
CA SER A 1 11.41 15.05 -3.63
C SER A 1 10.84 13.81 -2.99
N GLU A 2 9.76 13.27 -3.55
CA GLU A 2 9.07 12.09 -3.02
C GLU A 2 9.50 10.81 -3.75
N ILE A 3 9.20 9.67 -3.13
CA ILE A 3 9.29 8.34 -3.74
C ILE A 3 7.87 7.78 -3.81
N VAL A 4 7.48 7.28 -4.96
CA VAL A 4 6.20 6.61 -5.17
C VAL A 4 6.43 5.11 -5.23
N THR A 5 5.59 4.34 -4.54
CA THR A 5 5.58 2.88 -4.62
C THR A 5 4.26 2.42 -5.23
N ILE A 6 4.32 1.54 -6.22
CA ILE A 6 3.17 0.90 -6.85
C ILE A 6 3.27 -0.60 -6.57
N ILE A 7 2.22 -1.17 -5.99
CA ILE A 7 2.09 -2.61 -5.73
C ILE A 7 0.94 -3.11 -6.58
N ILE A 8 1.21 -4.05 -7.49
CA ILE A 8 0.28 -4.52 -8.51
C ILE A 8 -0.13 -5.96 -8.19
N GLU A 9 -1.41 -6.17 -7.92
CA GLU A 9 -2.01 -7.49 -8.07
C GLU A 9 -2.15 -7.77 -9.57
N ASP A 10 -1.31 -8.66 -10.10
CA ASP A 10 -1.00 -8.74 -11.51
C ASP A 10 -1.77 -9.87 -12.21
N TYR A 11 -2.70 -9.46 -13.09
CA TYR A 11 -3.45 -10.35 -13.99
C TYR A 11 -3.09 -10.10 -15.47
N VAL A 12 -1.98 -9.41 -15.75
CA VAL A 12 -1.59 -9.00 -17.11
C VAL A 12 -0.83 -10.12 -17.81
N HIS A 13 -1.56 -10.87 -18.64
CA HIS A 13 -1.00 -11.95 -19.45
C HIS A 13 -0.32 -11.48 -20.74
N THR A 14 -0.53 -10.23 -21.16
CA THR A 14 0.13 -9.70 -22.37
C THR A 14 1.64 -9.56 -22.14
N PRO A 15 2.50 -10.16 -22.99
CA PRO A 15 3.94 -10.05 -22.83
C PRO A 15 4.41 -8.60 -22.82
N LYS A 16 5.15 -8.24 -21.76
CA LYS A 16 5.68 -6.88 -21.53
C LYS A 16 4.60 -5.80 -21.41
N GLY A 17 3.37 -6.16 -21.04
CA GLY A 17 2.25 -5.23 -20.94
C GLY A 17 2.53 -4.08 -19.97
N LEU A 18 2.97 -4.42 -18.75
CA LEU A 18 3.33 -3.43 -17.72
C LEU A 18 4.55 -2.60 -18.14
N THR A 19 5.63 -3.25 -18.58
CA THR A 19 6.85 -2.55 -19.02
C THR A 19 6.55 -1.53 -20.13
N LYS A 20 5.78 -1.92 -21.15
CA LYS A 20 5.36 -1.01 -22.24
C LYS A 20 4.56 0.18 -21.72
N MET A 21 3.64 -0.05 -20.78
CA MET A 21 2.85 1.01 -20.18
C MET A 21 3.73 2.02 -19.44
N PHE A 22 4.66 1.55 -18.60
CA PHE A 22 5.56 2.43 -17.86
C PHE A 22 6.51 3.20 -18.76
N THR A 23 7.08 2.58 -19.80
CA THR A 23 7.91 3.27 -20.80
C THR A 23 7.10 4.29 -21.60
N ALA A 24 5.86 3.96 -22.01
CA ALA A 24 5.00 4.91 -22.71
C ALA A 24 4.63 6.13 -21.85
N ALA A 25 4.48 5.93 -20.54
CA ALA A 25 4.30 7.01 -19.57
C ALA A 25 5.61 7.76 -19.23
N GLY A 26 6.78 7.29 -19.72
CA GLY A 26 8.09 7.84 -19.42
C GLY A 26 8.50 7.70 -17.95
N LEU A 27 7.98 6.68 -17.25
CA LEU A 27 8.19 6.43 -15.82
C LEU A 27 9.33 5.44 -15.55
N ASP A 28 9.73 4.66 -16.54
CA ASP A 28 10.82 3.68 -16.49
C ASP A 28 12.17 4.30 -16.08
N LYS A 29 12.46 5.53 -16.53
CA LYS A 29 13.66 6.29 -16.13
C LYS A 29 13.75 6.62 -14.63
N TYR A 30 12.66 6.43 -13.88
CA TYR A 30 12.61 6.66 -12.43
C TYR A 30 12.62 5.38 -11.62
N TRP A 31 12.63 4.21 -12.27
CA TRP A 31 12.56 2.93 -11.58
C TRP A 31 13.76 2.70 -10.68
N PHE A 32 13.49 2.22 -9.48
CA PHE A 32 14.50 1.62 -8.64
C PHE A 32 14.77 0.19 -9.15
N PRO A 33 15.99 -0.13 -9.62
CA PRO A 33 16.24 -1.40 -10.30
C PRO A 33 16.34 -2.58 -9.32
N VAL A 34 15.78 -3.73 -9.72
CA VAL A 34 15.83 -5.00 -8.95
C VAL A 34 17.25 -5.41 -8.55
N SER A 35 18.25 -5.11 -9.40
CA SER A 35 19.65 -5.41 -9.12
C SER A 35 20.23 -4.67 -7.91
N LYS A 36 19.64 -3.53 -7.53
CA LYS A 36 20.01 -2.74 -6.34
C LYS A 36 19.08 -2.97 -5.16
N MET A 37 18.04 -3.80 -5.29
CA MET A 37 17.11 -4.05 -4.20
C MET A 37 17.77 -4.88 -3.09
N PRO A 38 17.54 -4.53 -1.81
CA PRO A 38 18.13 -5.25 -0.69
C PRO A 38 17.71 -6.73 -0.70
N LYS A 39 18.59 -7.60 -0.22
CA LYS A 39 18.32 -9.04 -0.14
C LYS A 39 18.35 -9.47 1.32
N LYS A 40 17.59 -10.53 1.64
CA LYS A 40 17.64 -11.17 2.96
C LYS A 40 17.40 -10.20 4.14
N GLY A 41 16.50 -9.24 3.96
CA GLY A 41 16.14 -8.27 5.00
C GLY A 41 17.15 -7.15 5.24
N GLU A 42 18.10 -6.95 4.33
CA GLU A 42 18.97 -5.77 4.33
C GLU A 42 18.18 -4.46 4.21
N ASP A 43 18.80 -3.37 4.68
CA ASP A 43 18.22 -2.04 4.65
C ASP A 43 18.07 -1.50 3.22
N TRP A 44 16.97 -0.78 3.00
CA TRP A 44 16.77 -0.01 1.77
C TRP A 44 17.64 1.25 1.79
N PRO A 45 18.08 1.73 0.61
CA PRO A 45 18.76 3.01 0.53
C PRO A 45 17.88 4.12 1.09
N THR A 46 18.52 5.16 1.62
CA THR A 46 17.79 6.30 2.14
C THR A 46 17.02 7.00 1.01
N VAL A 47 15.92 7.68 1.35
CA VAL A 47 15.19 8.53 0.40
C VAL A 47 16.14 9.54 -0.25
N THR A 48 17.11 10.09 0.49
CA THR A 48 18.11 11.01 -0.04
C THR A 48 18.97 10.37 -1.13
N ASP A 49 19.40 9.12 -0.97
CA ASP A 49 20.23 8.41 -1.95
C ASP A 49 19.42 8.01 -3.18
N MET A 50 18.20 7.48 -2.98
CA MET A 50 17.26 7.25 -4.09
C MET A 50 17.01 8.55 -4.86
N VAL A 51 16.84 9.66 -4.13
CA VAL A 51 16.65 10.99 -4.69
C VAL A 51 17.85 11.38 -5.57
N ARG A 52 19.07 11.26 -5.03
CA ARG A 52 20.30 11.59 -5.72
C ARG A 52 20.50 10.81 -7.02
N GLU A 53 20.12 9.54 -7.05
CA GLU A 53 20.26 8.65 -8.22
C GLU A 53 19.08 8.72 -9.20
N ASN A 54 18.15 9.66 -9.04
CA ASN A 54 16.92 9.77 -9.83
C ASN A 54 15.98 8.54 -9.75
N HIS A 55 16.16 7.65 -8.77
CA HIS A 55 15.17 6.63 -8.47
C HIS A 55 14.01 7.26 -7.70
N ARG A 56 12.81 7.30 -8.29
CA ARG A 56 11.59 7.88 -7.69
C ARG A 56 10.42 6.91 -7.65
N LEU A 57 10.58 5.73 -8.25
CA LEU A 57 9.49 4.78 -8.44
C LEU A 57 9.93 3.38 -8.06
N LEU A 58 9.26 2.78 -7.08
CA LEU A 58 9.32 1.36 -6.77
C LEU A 58 8.08 0.69 -7.38
N VAL A 59 8.27 -0.40 -8.11
CA VAL A 59 7.17 -1.17 -8.68
C VAL A 59 7.30 -2.62 -8.25
N PHE A 60 6.26 -3.13 -7.61
CA PHE A 60 6.13 -4.52 -7.19
C PHE A 60 4.95 -5.18 -7.90
N THR A 61 5.05 -6.48 -8.16
CA THR A 61 4.02 -7.31 -8.80
C THR A 61 3.80 -8.61 -8.03
N SER A 62 2.57 -9.11 -8.03
CA SER A 62 2.21 -10.42 -7.47
C SER A 62 2.58 -11.61 -8.38
N ASP A 63 2.96 -11.38 -9.64
CA ASP A 63 3.41 -12.43 -10.56
C ASP A 63 4.94 -12.60 -10.49
N SER A 64 5.37 -13.77 -10.01
CA SER A 64 6.80 -14.07 -9.83
C SER A 64 7.62 -14.13 -11.13
N SER A 65 6.98 -14.38 -12.28
CA SER A 65 7.67 -14.44 -13.58
C SER A 65 8.21 -13.06 -14.01
N LYS A 66 7.54 -11.98 -13.61
CA LYS A 66 7.84 -10.61 -14.04
C LYS A 66 9.21 -10.11 -13.60
N GLU A 67 9.74 -10.61 -12.49
CA GLU A 67 11.05 -10.17 -12.03
C GLU A 67 12.16 -10.64 -12.98
N ALA A 68 12.10 -11.89 -13.41
CA ALA A 68 13.07 -12.45 -14.34
C ALA A 68 12.86 -11.94 -15.77
N ASP A 69 11.60 -11.83 -16.20
CA ASP A 69 11.26 -11.56 -17.60
C ASP A 69 11.20 -10.06 -17.94
N GLU A 70 10.82 -9.23 -16.97
CA GLU A 70 10.53 -7.81 -17.15
C GLU A 70 11.32 -6.90 -16.19
N GLY A 71 11.98 -7.46 -15.18
CA GLY A 71 12.71 -6.67 -14.17
C GLY A 71 11.79 -5.94 -13.18
N ILE A 72 10.53 -6.36 -13.04
CA ILE A 72 9.57 -5.81 -12.06
C ILE A 72 9.61 -6.68 -10.80
N ALA A 73 9.84 -6.06 -9.64
CA ALA A 73 10.12 -6.79 -8.41
C ALA A 73 8.95 -7.68 -7.96
N TYR A 74 9.24 -8.95 -7.67
CA TYR A 74 8.23 -9.87 -7.13
C TYR A 74 7.96 -9.53 -5.66
N GLN A 75 6.75 -9.09 -5.33
CA GLN A 75 6.45 -8.45 -4.05
C GLN A 75 6.86 -9.29 -2.82
N TRP A 76 6.49 -10.57 -2.79
CA TRP A 76 6.72 -11.45 -1.63
C TRP A 76 8.18 -11.90 -1.46
N LYS A 77 9.07 -11.47 -2.36
CA LYS A 77 10.52 -11.55 -2.15
C LYS A 77 11.05 -10.43 -1.23
N TYR A 78 10.40 -9.27 -1.27
CA TYR A 78 10.90 -8.02 -0.66
C TYR A 78 10.06 -7.52 0.51
N MET A 79 8.78 -7.90 0.58
CA MET A 79 7.89 -7.54 1.67
C MET A 79 7.14 -8.74 2.25
N VAL A 80 6.83 -8.66 3.54
CA VAL A 80 5.78 -9.47 4.17
C VAL A 80 4.45 -8.71 4.10
N GLU A 81 3.35 -9.43 4.16
CA GLU A 81 2.00 -8.89 3.99
C GLU A 81 0.99 -9.67 4.84
N ASN A 82 0.03 -8.99 5.47
CA ASN A 82 -1.10 -9.64 6.15
C ASN A 82 -2.30 -9.83 5.21
N GLU A 83 -3.23 -10.71 5.59
CA GLU A 83 -4.45 -11.00 4.83
C GLU A 83 -5.20 -9.70 4.45
N PRO A 84 -5.66 -9.56 3.20
CA PRO A 84 -6.49 -8.44 2.77
C PRO A 84 -7.97 -8.67 3.13
N GLY A 85 -8.80 -7.64 2.90
CA GLY A 85 -10.24 -7.74 3.09
C GLY A 85 -10.61 -8.06 4.54
N ASP A 86 -11.67 -8.86 4.72
CA ASP A 86 -12.19 -9.17 6.06
C ASP A 86 -11.15 -9.88 6.95
N GLY A 87 -10.17 -10.58 6.36
CA GLY A 87 -9.05 -11.19 7.08
C GLY A 87 -8.08 -10.17 7.68
N GLY A 88 -8.00 -8.96 7.12
CA GLY A 88 -7.12 -7.88 7.57
C GLY A 88 -7.69 -7.01 8.69
N VAL A 89 -8.99 -7.14 8.98
CA VAL A 89 -9.68 -6.33 10.01
C VAL A 89 -10.11 -7.15 11.24
N VAL A 90 -9.67 -8.41 11.33
CA VAL A 90 -9.98 -9.29 12.47
C VAL A 90 -9.33 -8.76 13.75
N GLN A 91 -10.13 -8.20 14.65
CA GLN A 91 -9.64 -7.58 15.88
C GLN A 91 -8.68 -8.49 16.66
N GLY A 92 -7.49 -7.97 16.98
CA GLY A 92 -6.49 -8.68 17.76
C GLY A 92 -5.71 -9.76 17.02
N SER A 93 -5.95 -9.97 15.72
CA SER A 93 -5.21 -10.91 14.89
C SER A 93 -4.65 -10.24 13.64
N CYS A 94 -3.36 -10.45 13.36
CA CYS A 94 -2.73 -10.02 12.11
C CYS A 94 -2.09 -11.25 11.45
N SER A 95 -2.89 -11.96 10.66
CA SER A 95 -2.46 -13.18 9.99
C SER A 95 -1.73 -12.88 8.69
N LYS A 96 -0.64 -13.59 8.40
CA LYS A 96 0.07 -13.46 7.12
C LYS A 96 -0.87 -13.78 5.96
N ARG A 97 -0.68 -13.10 4.83
CA ARG A 97 -1.25 -13.51 3.55
C ARG A 97 -0.70 -14.88 3.14
N LYS A 98 -1.49 -15.68 2.41
CA LYS A 98 -1.09 -17.03 1.97
C LYS A 98 0.27 -17.06 1.25
N GLU A 99 0.46 -16.21 0.26
CA GLU A 99 1.68 -16.13 -0.57
C GLU A 99 2.87 -15.50 0.17
N SER A 100 2.57 -14.67 1.18
CA SER A 100 3.58 -14.04 2.02
C SER A 100 4.30 -15.05 2.92
N LYS A 101 5.56 -14.75 3.22
CA LYS A 101 6.28 -15.37 4.34
C LYS A 101 5.63 -15.00 5.68
N PRO A 102 5.94 -15.70 6.78
CA PRO A 102 5.52 -15.28 8.12
C PRO A 102 5.90 -13.82 8.38
N LEU A 103 5.03 -13.05 9.04
CA LEU A 103 5.23 -11.61 9.24
C LEU A 103 6.53 -11.29 10.01
N ASN A 104 6.96 -12.19 10.89
CA ASN A 104 8.22 -12.06 11.62
C ASN A 104 9.47 -12.53 10.85
N SER A 105 9.33 -12.89 9.56
CA SER A 105 10.45 -13.33 8.73
C SER A 105 11.45 -12.19 8.53
N LYS A 106 12.72 -12.44 8.87
CA LYS A 106 13.82 -11.49 8.63
C LYS A 106 14.40 -11.55 7.23
N SER A 107 13.77 -12.28 6.32
CA SER A 107 14.24 -12.42 4.94
C SER A 107 13.73 -11.32 3.99
N ALA A 108 12.80 -10.49 4.46
CA ALA A 108 12.25 -9.32 3.82
C ALA A 108 12.32 -8.15 4.82
N SER A 109 12.62 -6.94 4.34
CA SER A 109 12.77 -5.74 5.18
C SER A 109 11.56 -4.80 5.10
N LEU A 110 10.65 -5.04 4.17
CA LEU A 110 9.41 -4.28 4.05
C LEU A 110 8.23 -5.05 4.63
N PHE A 111 7.24 -4.32 5.14
CA PHE A 111 5.97 -4.85 5.58
C PHE A 111 4.83 -4.00 5.00
N PHE A 112 3.96 -4.64 4.22
CA PHE A 112 2.72 -4.09 3.71
C PHE A 112 1.54 -4.54 4.56
N GLN A 113 0.93 -3.60 5.30
CA GLN A 113 -0.25 -3.88 6.11
C GLN A 113 -1.55 -3.57 5.33
N ASN A 114 -2.42 -4.56 5.22
CA ASN A 114 -3.79 -4.42 4.75
C ASN A 114 -4.75 -4.22 5.93
N TYR A 115 -5.51 -3.12 5.93
CA TYR A 115 -6.57 -2.86 6.90
C TYR A 115 -7.79 -2.27 6.20
N PHE A 116 -8.59 -3.14 5.58
CA PHE A 116 -9.83 -2.74 4.92
C PHE A 116 -10.77 -3.95 4.82
N PRO A 117 -12.09 -3.79 5.03
CA PRO A 117 -13.03 -4.88 4.77
C PRO A 117 -13.12 -5.18 3.27
N THR A 118 -13.57 -6.40 2.94
CA THR A 118 -13.74 -6.84 1.54
C THR A 118 -14.70 -5.92 0.78
N PHE A 119 -15.78 -5.49 1.44
CA PHE A 119 -16.76 -4.59 0.88
C PHE A 119 -16.51 -3.16 1.37
N PRO A 120 -16.10 -2.23 0.48
CA PRO A 120 -15.78 -0.86 0.86
C PRO A 120 -17.06 -0.05 1.11
N VAL A 121 -17.60 -0.11 2.32
CA VAL A 121 -18.77 0.70 2.71
C VAL A 121 -18.32 2.07 3.20
N GLN A 122 -18.51 3.10 2.38
CA GLN A 122 -18.03 4.45 2.66
C GLN A 122 -18.55 5.04 3.99
N ALA A 123 -19.76 4.64 4.42
CA ALA A 123 -20.35 5.08 5.69
C ALA A 123 -19.60 4.53 6.92
N GLU A 124 -19.01 3.34 6.81
CA GLU A 124 -18.27 2.68 7.91
C GLU A 124 -16.81 3.14 7.99
N ALA A 125 -16.28 3.75 6.92
CA ALA A 125 -14.89 4.18 6.84
C ALA A 125 -14.45 5.09 7.99
N CYS A 126 -15.35 5.96 8.50
CA CYS A 126 -15.03 6.81 9.65
C CYS A 126 -14.69 6.00 10.89
N LYS A 127 -15.42 4.91 11.15
CA LYS A 127 -15.18 4.01 12.28
C LYS A 127 -13.93 3.17 12.05
N GLU A 128 -13.76 2.63 10.84
CA GLU A 128 -12.65 1.77 10.47
C GLU A 128 -11.31 2.52 10.60
N ASN A 129 -11.18 3.67 9.96
CA ASN A 129 -9.94 4.44 9.87
C ASN A 129 -9.60 5.26 11.12
N SER A 130 -10.11 4.88 12.30
CA SER A 130 -9.95 5.62 13.56
C SER A 130 -9.18 4.79 14.59
N ALA A 131 -9.65 4.71 15.85
CA ALA A 131 -9.00 3.92 16.89
C ALA A 131 -8.77 2.44 16.50
N PRO A 132 -9.73 1.74 15.85
CA PRO A 132 -9.52 0.35 15.44
C PRO A 132 -8.34 0.14 14.48
N LEU A 133 -8.08 1.10 13.58
CA LEU A 133 -6.92 1.07 12.70
C LEU A 133 -5.61 1.17 13.51
N ALA A 134 -5.52 2.11 14.45
CA ALA A 134 -4.33 2.28 15.29
C ALA A 134 -4.07 1.03 16.16
N ASP A 135 -5.13 0.42 16.69
CA ASP A 135 -5.03 -0.84 17.43
C ASP A 135 -4.49 -1.97 16.53
N MET A 136 -4.98 -2.08 15.29
CA MET A 136 -4.52 -3.10 14.37
C MET A 136 -3.07 -2.90 13.93
N VAL A 137 -2.63 -1.66 13.70
CA VAL A 137 -1.20 -1.36 13.48
C VAL A 137 -0.36 -1.89 14.65
N GLY A 138 -0.81 -1.67 15.89
CA GLY A 138 -0.14 -2.20 17.09
C GLY A 138 -0.14 -3.73 17.17
N THR A 139 -1.22 -4.39 16.77
CA THR A 139 -1.30 -5.85 16.66
C THR A 139 -0.32 -6.37 15.61
N CYS A 140 -0.36 -5.84 14.39
CA CYS A 140 0.52 -6.25 13.31
C CYS A 140 2.01 -5.99 13.63
N TYR A 141 2.33 -4.89 14.30
CA TYR A 141 3.68 -4.61 14.79
C TYR A 141 4.21 -5.73 15.71
N LYS A 142 3.38 -6.22 16.64
CA LYS A 142 3.74 -7.33 17.55
C LYS A 142 3.90 -8.64 16.78
N GLU A 143 2.96 -8.98 15.90
CA GLU A 143 3.00 -10.20 15.09
C GLU A 143 4.18 -10.23 14.11
N ALA A 144 4.62 -9.07 13.62
CA ALA A 144 5.81 -8.91 12.78
C ALA A 144 7.13 -8.95 13.56
N GLY A 145 7.10 -9.27 14.86
CA GLY A 145 8.29 -9.32 15.70
C GLY A 145 8.92 -7.95 15.90
N ASN A 146 8.08 -6.97 16.26
CA ASN A 146 8.42 -5.57 16.52
C ASN A 146 8.99 -4.83 15.30
N VAL A 147 8.45 -5.13 14.12
CA VAL A 147 8.76 -4.41 12.86
C VAL A 147 7.52 -3.62 12.48
N MET A 148 7.67 -2.30 12.35
CA MET A 148 6.56 -1.42 11.96
C MET A 148 6.26 -1.60 10.46
N PRO A 149 4.98 -1.60 10.05
CA PRO A 149 4.64 -1.58 8.63
C PRO A 149 5.22 -0.35 7.93
N ASN A 150 5.64 -0.54 6.68
CA ASN A 150 6.10 0.53 5.79
C ASN A 150 4.97 1.09 4.95
N PHE A 151 3.98 0.25 4.63
CA PHE A 151 2.81 0.60 3.84
C PHE A 151 1.54 0.21 4.59
N LEU A 152 0.52 1.04 4.49
CA LEU A 152 -0.79 0.82 5.10
C LEU A 152 -1.88 1.05 4.05
N ALA A 153 -2.56 -0.03 3.64
CA ALA A 153 -3.70 0.02 2.73
C ALA A 153 -5.00 0.09 3.54
N VAL A 154 -5.85 1.05 3.19
CA VAL A 154 -7.17 1.29 3.80
C VAL A 154 -8.18 1.73 2.73
N ASN A 155 -9.47 1.53 2.99
CA ASN A 155 -10.54 2.10 2.17
C ASN A 155 -10.80 3.56 2.58
N PHE A 156 -11.14 4.41 1.59
CA PHE A 156 -11.56 5.81 1.81
C PHE A 156 -10.67 6.59 2.79
N TYR A 157 -9.35 6.58 2.59
CA TYR A 157 -8.34 7.08 3.54
C TYR A 157 -8.56 8.51 4.11
N MET A 158 -9.37 9.34 3.44
CA MET A 158 -9.74 10.69 3.89
C MET A 158 -10.89 10.71 4.90
N ARG A 159 -11.55 9.58 5.16
CA ARG A 159 -12.70 9.46 6.07
C ARG A 159 -12.25 8.79 7.36
N SER A 160 -12.36 9.52 8.46
CA SER A 160 -12.00 9.09 9.80
C SER A 160 -12.64 10.00 10.85
N ASP A 161 -12.73 9.52 12.08
CA ASP A 161 -12.89 10.38 13.25
C ASP A 161 -11.50 10.83 13.74
N GLY A 162 -11.38 12.07 14.20
CA GLY A 162 -10.11 12.60 14.70
C GLY A 162 -9.00 12.64 13.64
N GLY A 163 -7.78 12.22 14.01
CA GLY A 163 -6.60 12.28 13.13
C GLY A 163 -6.50 11.16 12.09
N GLY A 164 -7.24 10.06 12.29
CA GLY A 164 -7.40 8.97 11.34
C GLY A 164 -6.13 8.32 10.80
N VAL A 165 -6.17 7.97 9.51
CA VAL A 165 -5.06 7.31 8.78
C VAL A 165 -3.77 8.12 8.86
N PHE A 166 -3.85 9.44 8.79
CA PHE A 166 -2.67 10.30 8.81
C PHE A 166 -1.99 10.34 10.19
N ASP A 167 -2.78 10.32 11.28
CA ASP A 167 -2.26 10.16 12.64
C ASP A 167 -1.65 8.77 12.86
N ALA A 168 -2.26 7.72 12.29
CA ALA A 168 -1.67 6.37 12.31
C ALA A 168 -0.30 6.34 11.62
N VAL A 169 -0.18 6.92 10.43
CA VAL A 169 1.10 7.01 9.70
C VAL A 169 2.13 7.86 10.43
N ASP A 170 1.74 8.98 11.05
CA ASP A 170 2.64 9.81 11.84
C ASP A 170 3.18 9.05 13.08
N ARG A 171 2.33 8.28 13.76
CA ARG A 171 2.73 7.40 14.87
C ARG A 171 3.69 6.30 14.42
N MET A 172 3.37 5.63 13.31
CA MET A 172 4.23 4.59 12.71
C MET A 172 5.63 5.15 12.41
N ASN A 173 5.68 6.33 11.79
CA ASN A 173 6.94 7.00 11.48
C ASN A 173 7.70 7.47 12.72
N GLY A 174 7.01 8.06 13.71
CA GLY A 174 7.64 8.45 14.97
C GLY A 174 8.28 7.28 15.71
N GLN A 175 7.57 6.14 15.77
CA GLN A 175 8.05 4.93 16.41
C GLN A 175 9.27 4.37 15.66
N THR A 176 9.21 4.34 14.33
CA THR A 176 10.28 3.79 13.48
C THR A 176 11.52 4.67 13.50
N LEU A 177 11.35 5.99 13.45
CA LEU A 177 12.44 6.95 13.34
C LEU A 177 13.17 7.15 14.67
N CYS A 178 12.43 7.25 15.77
CA CYS A 178 13.00 7.68 17.05
C CYS A 178 12.37 7.02 18.28
N GLY A 179 11.43 6.08 18.12
CA GLY A 179 10.77 5.39 19.24
C GLY A 179 9.72 6.24 19.96
N CYS A 180 9.22 7.29 19.32
CA CYS A 180 8.24 8.21 19.90
C CYS A 180 6.86 8.03 19.28
N GLY A 181 5.82 8.44 20.02
CA GLY A 181 4.43 8.35 19.54
C GLY A 181 4.08 9.27 18.37
N THR A 182 4.98 10.12 17.88
CA THR A 182 4.76 11.02 16.73
C THR A 182 6.11 11.48 16.22
N VAL A 183 6.22 11.79 14.92
CA VAL A 183 7.44 12.39 14.34
C VAL A 183 7.77 13.71 15.00
N THR A 184 6.77 14.50 15.41
CA THR A 184 6.99 15.80 16.05
C THR A 184 7.75 15.65 17.37
N ALA A 185 7.60 14.51 18.05
CA ALA A 185 8.23 14.23 19.35
C ALA A 185 9.69 13.81 19.20
N CYS A 186 10.14 13.50 17.99
CA CYS A 186 11.53 13.19 17.72
C CYS A 186 12.43 14.41 17.97
N GLU A 187 13.59 14.14 18.57
CA GLU A 187 14.66 15.11 18.76
C GLU A 187 15.93 14.62 18.09
N ALA A 188 16.55 15.49 17.28
CA ALA A 188 17.77 15.11 16.58
C ALA A 188 18.93 15.00 17.58
N GLY A 189 19.69 13.90 17.48
CA GLY A 189 20.86 13.68 18.32
C GLY A 189 20.57 13.08 19.70
N THR A 190 19.30 12.82 20.05
CA THR A 190 18.96 12.08 21.26
C THR A 190 18.91 10.57 21.02
N PRO A 191 19.12 9.73 22.06
CA PRO A 191 18.92 8.29 21.95
C PRO A 191 17.49 7.92 21.56
N PHE A 192 17.33 6.74 20.94
CA PHE A 192 16.02 6.17 20.61
C PHE A 192 15.14 6.04 21.88
N GLY A 193 13.87 6.45 21.77
CA GLY A 193 12.89 6.46 22.86
C GLY A 193 12.92 7.71 23.74
N VAL A 194 13.88 8.62 23.53
CA VAL A 194 13.90 9.93 24.22
C VAL A 194 13.07 10.92 23.41
N CYS A 195 11.91 11.27 23.95
CA CYS A 195 10.89 12.05 23.26
C CYS A 195 10.71 13.43 23.91
N LYS A 196 10.52 14.46 23.07
CA LYS A 196 10.11 15.78 23.55
C LYS A 196 8.77 15.68 24.27
N ASN A 197 8.62 16.45 25.34
CA ASN A 197 7.33 16.64 25.96
C ASN A 197 6.50 17.55 25.05
N ILE A 198 5.73 16.94 24.15
CA ILE A 198 4.71 17.65 23.39
C ILE A 198 3.47 17.66 24.27
N ALA A 199 2.96 18.85 24.58
CA ALA A 199 1.62 18.97 25.11
C ALA A 199 0.69 18.21 24.15
N VAL A 200 0.15 17.08 24.60
CA VAL A 200 -0.81 16.29 23.84
C VAL A 200 -1.98 17.22 23.57
N TYR A 201 -2.03 17.79 22.36
CA TYR A 201 -3.22 18.47 21.91
C TYR A 201 -4.28 17.38 21.81
N ASN A 202 -5.06 17.21 22.87
CA ASN A 202 -6.40 16.67 22.82
C ASN A 202 -7.21 17.60 21.90
N ARG A 203 -6.95 17.56 20.60
CA ARG A 203 -7.92 18.01 19.61
C ARG A 203 -8.99 16.93 19.61
N THR A 204 -9.95 17.05 20.52
CA THR A 204 -11.33 16.96 20.04
C THR A 204 -11.41 17.96 18.88
N PRO A 205 -11.64 17.52 17.63
CA PRO A 205 -11.81 18.47 16.55
C PRO A 205 -12.95 19.41 16.96
N PRO A 206 -12.78 20.73 16.93
CA PRO A 206 -13.96 21.57 16.87
C PRO A 206 -14.74 21.11 15.64
N THR A 207 -16.05 20.95 15.80
CA THR A 207 -17.03 20.69 14.74
C THR A 207 -17.00 21.87 13.76
N ASN A 208 -15.95 21.95 12.96
CA ASN A 208 -15.76 22.93 11.91
C ASN A 208 -15.78 22.18 10.59
N THR A 209 -16.93 22.25 9.94
CA THR A 209 -17.16 22.05 8.51
C THR A 209 -16.28 23.01 7.68
N ALA A 210 -14.95 22.83 7.73
CA ALA A 210 -13.98 23.47 6.82
C ALA A 210 -12.55 23.02 7.20
N GLY A 211 -12.12 21.88 6.66
CA GLY A 211 -10.77 21.35 6.85
C GLY A 211 -10.34 20.55 5.63
N SER A 212 -10.32 21.18 4.47
CA SER A 212 -9.87 20.59 3.23
C SER A 212 -8.33 20.50 3.21
N SER A 213 -7.77 19.38 3.64
CA SER A 213 -6.44 18.95 3.19
C SER A 213 -6.56 18.47 1.74
N SER A 214 -6.55 19.42 0.81
CA SER A 214 -6.56 19.15 -0.63
C SER A 214 -5.15 18.82 -1.11
N GLY A 215 -4.82 17.54 -1.06
CA GLY A 215 -3.71 16.94 -1.80
C GLY A 215 -4.19 15.70 -2.53
N SER A 216 -5.20 15.83 -3.38
CA SER A 216 -5.63 14.73 -4.25
C SER A 216 -4.65 14.59 -5.41
N VAL A 217 -3.93 13.47 -5.48
CA VAL A 217 -3.46 12.96 -6.77
C VAL A 217 -4.66 12.27 -7.41
N GLN A 218 -5.49 13.03 -8.10
CA GLN A 218 -6.49 12.46 -9.01
C GLN A 218 -5.73 11.93 -10.22
N LEU A 219 -5.62 10.61 -10.35
CA LEU A 219 -5.26 9.98 -11.62
C LEU A 219 -6.47 10.12 -12.56
N SER A 220 -6.64 11.31 -13.13
CA SER A 220 -7.62 11.61 -14.18
C SER A 220 -7.15 11.01 -15.50
N GLY A 221 -6.96 9.69 -15.54
CA GLY A 221 -6.81 8.94 -16.77
C GLY A 221 -8.15 8.29 -17.09
N SER A 222 -8.87 8.82 -18.08
CA SER A 222 -10.02 8.12 -18.64
C SER A 222 -9.59 6.69 -19.01
N SER A 223 -10.25 5.68 -18.44
CA SER A 223 -10.10 4.31 -18.90
C SER A 223 -10.44 4.30 -20.39
N SER A 224 -9.48 3.93 -21.24
CA SER A 224 -9.76 3.71 -22.67
C SER A 224 -10.96 2.77 -22.77
N THR A 225 -12.03 3.21 -23.44
CA THR A 225 -13.19 2.37 -23.73
C THR A 225 -12.72 1.12 -24.48
N ILE A 226 -12.65 -0.01 -23.78
CA ILE A 226 -12.45 -1.31 -24.40
C ILE A 226 -13.77 -1.66 -25.09
N HIS A 227 -13.84 -1.38 -26.39
CA HIS A 227 -14.89 -1.93 -27.23
C HIS A 227 -14.72 -3.45 -27.30
N PHE A 228 -15.67 -4.20 -26.74
CA PHE A 228 -15.81 -5.64 -26.95
C PHE A 228 -16.79 -5.89 -28.12
N PRO A 229 -16.31 -6.02 -29.38
CA PRO A 229 -17.20 -6.33 -30.51
C PRO A 229 -17.73 -7.78 -30.47
N TYR A 230 -17.27 -8.61 -29.54
CA TYR A 230 -17.59 -10.04 -29.49
C TYR A 230 -18.90 -10.39 -28.76
N LEU A 231 -19.48 -9.48 -27.97
CA LEU A 231 -20.74 -9.76 -27.28
C LEU A 231 -21.92 -9.85 -28.26
N PHE A 232 -21.94 -9.06 -29.33
CA PHE A 232 -23.02 -9.12 -30.32
C PHE A 232 -23.00 -10.43 -31.14
N VAL A 233 -21.80 -10.98 -31.41
CA VAL A 233 -21.63 -12.23 -32.17
C VAL A 233 -22.11 -13.44 -31.36
N LEU A 234 -21.84 -13.46 -30.05
CA LEU A 234 -22.29 -14.53 -29.15
C LEU A 234 -23.81 -14.58 -29.00
N TRP A 235 -24.48 -13.41 -28.94
CA TRP A 235 -25.94 -13.34 -28.83
C TRP A 235 -26.65 -13.76 -30.13
N LEU A 236 -26.11 -13.38 -31.30
CA LEU A 236 -26.63 -13.83 -32.60
C LEU A 236 -26.49 -15.35 -32.78
N PHE A 237 -25.39 -15.95 -32.31
CA PHE A 237 -25.17 -17.39 -32.42
C PHE A 237 -26.14 -18.20 -31.55
N HIS A 238 -26.44 -17.73 -30.33
CA HIS A 238 -27.45 -18.35 -29.47
C HIS A 238 -28.87 -18.19 -30.00
N PHE A 239 -29.21 -17.02 -30.56
CA PHE A 239 -30.53 -16.80 -31.15
C PHE A 239 -30.78 -17.70 -32.37
N LEU A 240 -29.77 -17.87 -33.24
CA LEU A 240 -29.86 -18.78 -34.40
C LEU A 240 -29.96 -20.25 -33.97
N LEU A 241 -29.26 -20.68 -32.91
CA LEU A 241 -29.35 -22.05 -32.41
C LEU A 241 -30.75 -22.41 -31.86
N MET A 242 -31.44 -21.46 -31.24
CA MET A 242 -32.79 -21.67 -30.70
C MET A 242 -33.87 -21.73 -31.79
N LEU A 243 -33.64 -21.12 -32.96
CA LEU A 243 -34.54 -21.18 -34.12
C LEU A 243 -34.47 -22.50 -34.89
N PHE A 244 -33.39 -23.28 -34.75
CA PHE A 244 -33.24 -24.60 -35.38
C PHE A 244 -33.75 -25.76 -34.50
N LEU A 245 -34.18 -25.48 -33.26
CA LEU A 245 -34.67 -26.46 -32.29
C LEU A 245 -36.20 -26.39 -32.05
N LEU A 246 -36.93 -25.72 -32.96
CA LEU A 246 -38.40 -25.65 -33.02
C LEU A 246 -38.92 -26.28 -34.31
#